data_AF-A0A816XC48-F1
#
_entry.id   AF-A0A816XC48-F1
#
_cell.length_a   1.000
_cell.length_b   1.000
_cell.length_c   1.000
_cell.angle_alpha   90.00
_cell.angle_beta   90.00
_cell.angle_gamma   90.00
#
_symmetry.space_group_name_H-M   'P 1'
#
loop_
_entity.id
_entity.type
_entity.pdbx_description
1 polymer ?
#
loop_
_entity_poly.entity_id
_entity_poly.type
_entity_poly.pdbx_seq_one_letter_code
_entity_poly.pdbx_strand_id
1 'polypeptide(L)' 'FDKEKLGRLNHQDFKSCLRALGYDLPTVDDNQRDEQFESILDVVDPNRSGTVTLPEYMTFMISRETENVSSIDDVVLA' A
#
# COMPACT_ATOMS: atom_id res chain seq x y z
N PHE A 1 -4.80 -6.44 -8.96
CA PHE A 1 -5.01 -6.06 -7.56
C PHE A 1 -5.63 -7.20 -6.79
N ASP A 2 -6.83 -7.68 -7.11
CA ASP A 2 -7.43 -8.84 -6.43
C ASP A 2 -7.47 -10.07 -7.37
N LYS A 3 -6.46 -10.96 -7.26
CA LYS A 3 -6.37 -12.18 -8.10
C LYS A 3 -7.51 -13.16 -7.80
N GLU A 4 -8.03 -13.13 -6.58
CA GLU A 4 -9.04 -14.05 -6.06
C GLU A 4 -10.46 -13.43 -6.08
N LYS A 5 -10.59 -12.15 -6.48
CA LYS A 5 -11.80 -11.31 -6.36
C LYS A 5 -12.45 -11.33 -4.97
N LEU A 6 -11.66 -11.41 -3.91
CA LEU A 6 -12.13 -11.48 -2.52
C LEU A 6 -12.61 -10.12 -1.99
N GLY A 7 -12.23 -9.04 -2.65
CA GLY A 7 -12.50 -7.68 -2.21
C GLY A 7 -11.58 -7.24 -1.07
N ARG A 8 -10.46 -7.94 -0.84
CA ARG A 8 -9.55 -7.75 0.29
C ARG A 8 -8.14 -8.18 -0.08
N LEU A 9 -7.15 -7.45 0.41
CA LEU A 9 -5.73 -7.71 0.27
C LEU A 9 -5.16 -8.05 1.64
N ASN A 10 -4.40 -9.13 1.76
CA ASN A 10 -3.58 -9.33 2.96
C ASN A 10 -2.41 -8.33 2.96
N HIS A 11 -1.72 -8.20 4.08
CA HIS A 11 -0.59 -7.27 4.20
C HIS A 11 0.52 -7.53 3.16
N GLN A 12 0.75 -8.78 2.76
CA GLN A 12 1.77 -9.14 1.77
C GLN A 12 1.43 -8.66 0.35
N ASP A 13 0.19 -8.88 -0.09
CA ASP A 13 -0.32 -8.40 -1.38
C ASP A 13 -0.42 -6.88 -1.38
N PHE A 14 -0.87 -6.27 -0.29
CA PHE A 14 -0.92 -4.83 -0.13
C PHE A 14 0.49 -4.20 -0.19
N LYS A 15 1.49 -4.80 0.47
CA LYS A 15 2.90 -4.38 0.38
C LYS A 15 3.42 -4.42 -1.06
N SER A 16 3.10 -5.49 -1.80
CA SER A 16 3.44 -5.61 -3.22
C SER A 16 2.78 -4.51 -4.07
N CYS A 17 1.54 -4.16 -3.74
CA CYS A 17 0.82 -3.09 -4.41
C CYS A 17 1.41 -1.70 -4.13
N LEU A 18 1.80 -1.43 -2.89
CA LEU A 18 2.50 -0.19 -2.53
C LEU A 18 3.83 -0.06 -3.28
N ARG A 19 4.61 -1.14 -3.40
CA ARG A 19 5.83 -1.14 -4.23
C ARG A 19 5.54 -0.81 -5.69
N ALA A 20 4.45 -1.33 -6.25
CA ALA A 20 4.02 -1.01 -7.61
C ALA A 20 3.59 0.47 -7.78
N LEU A 21 3.19 1.13 -6.70
CA LEU A 21 2.90 2.57 -6.66
C LEU A 21 4.16 3.43 -6.48
N GLY A 22 5.35 2.81 -6.33
CA GLY A 22 6.62 3.52 -6.14
C GLY A 22 7.05 3.68 -4.68
N TYR A 23 6.39 3.00 -3.73
CA TYR A 23 6.86 2.99 -2.34
C TYR A 23 8.11 2.11 -2.21
N ASP A 24 9.18 2.66 -1.63
CA ASP A 24 10.41 1.92 -1.35
C ASP A 24 10.26 1.06 -0.09
N LEU A 25 9.43 0.02 -0.20
CA LEU A 25 9.25 -0.97 0.87
C LEU A 25 10.23 -2.13 0.65
N PRO A 26 11.05 -2.48 1.65
CA PRO A 26 12.02 -3.55 1.51
C PRO A 26 11.31 -4.90 1.34
N THR A 27 11.90 -5.76 0.50
CA THR A 27 11.45 -7.15 0.29
C THR A 27 11.75 -8.07 1.46
N VAL A 28 12.40 -7.56 2.51
CA VAL A 28 13.10 -8.36 3.51
C VAL A 28 12.11 -9.06 4.44
N ASP A 29 12.43 -10.33 4.69
CA ASP A 29 11.85 -11.33 5.57
C ASP A 29 10.82 -10.81 6.59
N ASP A 30 9.71 -11.57 6.67
CA ASP A 30 8.48 -11.52 7.49
C ASP A 30 8.62 -11.08 8.97
N ASN A 31 9.83 -10.78 9.45
CA ASN A 31 10.14 -10.50 10.84
C ASN A 31 10.66 -9.07 11.12
N GLN A 32 10.81 -8.21 10.11
CA GLN A 32 11.07 -6.77 10.32
C GLN A 32 9.82 -5.94 10.00
N ARG A 33 9.33 -5.19 11.00
CA ARG A 33 8.25 -4.23 10.80
C ARG A 33 8.80 -2.98 10.12
N ASP A 34 8.27 -2.66 8.96
CA ASP A 34 8.61 -1.43 8.26
C ASP A 34 7.81 -0.26 8.83
N GLU A 35 8.46 0.71 9.46
CA GLU A 35 7.79 1.90 10.02
C GLU A 35 6.93 2.63 8.99
N GLN A 36 7.39 2.68 7.73
CA GLN A 36 6.62 3.27 6.62
C GLN A 36 5.37 2.45 6.30
N PHE A 37 5.48 1.12 6.26
CA PHE A 37 4.33 0.25 6.03
C PHE A 37 3.35 0.31 7.21
N GLU A 38 3.86 0.34 8.44
CA GLU A 38 3.05 0.48 9.64
C GLU A 38 2.26 1.79 9.67
N SER A 39 2.87 2.90 9.25
CA SER A 39 2.18 4.19 9.14
C SER A 39 1.04 4.14 8.12
N ILE A 40 1.24 3.42 7.01
CA ILE A 40 0.20 3.22 6.00
C ILE A 40 -0.90 2.30 6.55
N LEU A 41 -0.53 1.22 7.23
CA LEU A 41 -1.48 0.33 7.89
C LEU A 41 -2.31 1.05 8.94
N ASP A 42 -1.76 2.02 9.67
CA ASP A 42 -2.52 2.83 10.63
C ASP A 42 -3.67 3.60 9.94
N VAL A 43 -3.47 3.99 8.68
CA VAL A 43 -4.47 4.69 7.86
C VAL A 43 -5.45 3.71 7.19
N VAL A 44 -4.96 2.59 6.63
CA VAL A 44 -5.78 1.67 5.81
C VAL A 44 -6.35 0.47 6.54
N ASP A 45 -5.80 0.15 7.71
CA ASP A 45 -6.18 -0.95 8.59
C ASP A 45 -5.97 -0.53 10.06
N PRO A 46 -6.71 0.50 10.54
CA PRO A 46 -6.57 1.00 11.92
C PRO A 46 -6.91 -0.07 12.97
N ASN A 47 -7.71 -1.06 12.59
CA ASN A 47 -8.06 -2.20 13.45
C ASN A 47 -6.99 -3.30 13.44
N ARG A 48 -5.94 -3.17 12.61
CA ARG A 48 -4.90 -4.19 12.39
C ARG A 48 -5.50 -5.58 12.19
N SER A 49 -6.56 -5.65 11.38
CA SER A 49 -7.28 -6.88 11.04
C SER A 49 -6.40 -7.86 10.26
N GLY A 50 -5.25 -7.42 9.72
CA GLY A 50 -4.35 -8.26 8.92
C GLY A 50 -4.72 -8.28 7.42
N THR A 51 -5.82 -7.62 7.06
CA THR A 51 -6.34 -7.55 5.69
C THR A 51 -6.94 -6.18 5.42
N VAL A 52 -6.52 -5.55 4.33
CA VAL A 52 -7.03 -4.28 3.82
C VAL A 52 -8.17 -4.56 2.85
N THR A 53 -9.36 -4.04 3.10
CA THR A 53 -10.48 -4.22 2.15
C THR A 53 -10.36 -3.25 0.96
N LEU A 54 -10.95 -3.61 -0.18
CA LEU A 54 -10.97 -2.73 -1.37
C LEU A 54 -11.47 -1.30 -1.08
N PRO A 55 -12.57 -1.06 -0.33
CA PRO A 55 -13.00 0.31 -0.04
C PRO A 55 -11.99 1.08 0.82
N GLU A 56 -11.34 0.44 1.80
CA GLU A 56 -10.27 1.09 2.60
C GLU A 56 -9.07 1.43 1.71
N TYR A 57 -8.68 0.49 0.85
CA TYR A 57 -7.63 0.70 -0.15
C TYR A 57 -7.95 1.85 -1.12
N MET A 58 -9.16 1.92 -1.65
CA MET A 58 -9.58 3.02 -2.54
C MET A 58 -9.58 4.35 -1.80
N THR A 59 -10.08 4.38 -0.57
CA THR A 59 -10.08 5.61 0.26
C THR A 59 -8.66 6.10 0.49
N PHE A 60 -7.73 5.20 0.80
CA PHE A 60 -6.31 5.52 0.93
C PHE A 60 -5.70 6.04 -0.37
N MET A 61 -5.99 5.39 -1.49
CA MET A 61 -5.52 5.81 -2.81
C MET A 61 -5.99 7.23 -3.14
N ILE A 62 -7.26 7.53 -2.86
CA ILE A 62 -7.86 8.85 -3.09
C ILE A 62 -7.23 9.91 -2.17
N SER A 63 -7.11 9.63 -0.87
CA SER A 63 -6.45 10.55 0.08
C SER A 63 -4.98 10.79 -0.27
N ARG A 64 -4.28 9.76 -0.77
CA ARG A 64 -2.90 9.88 -1.23
C ARG A 64 -2.76 10.65 -2.54
N GLU A 65 -3.73 10.58 -3.45
CA GLU A 65 -3.72 11.39 -4.68
C GLU A 65 -3.71 12.90 -4.36
N THR A 66 -4.34 13.31 -3.25
CA THR A 66 -4.34 14.70 -2.78
C THR A 66 -3.09 15.11 -1.99
N GLU A 67 -2.39 14.17 -1.34
CA GLU A 67 -1.20 14.47 -0.51
C GLU A 67 0.16 14.12 -1.17
N ASN A 68 0.19 13.28 -2.22
CA ASN A 68 1.44 12.74 -2.79
C ASN A 68 1.81 13.27 -4.18
N VAL A 69 1.14 14.33 -4.68
CA VAL A 69 1.63 15.13 -5.82
C VAL A 69 2.87 15.91 -5.38
N SER A 70 4.00 15.23 -5.22
CA SER A 70 5.32 15.87 -5.05
C SER A 70 6.51 15.01 -5.51
N SER A 71 6.38 13.72 -5.79
CA SER A 71 7.47 12.95 -6.44
C SER A 71 6.96 11.76 -7.23
N ILE A 72 6.23 12.04 -8.32
CA ILE A 72 6.28 11.17 -9.52
C ILE A 72 7.41 11.77 -10.38
N ASP A 73 8.64 11.66 -9.88
CA ASP A 73 9.86 11.90 -10.65
C ASP A 73 10.30 10.52 -11.15
N ASP A 74 9.59 10.01 -12.17
CA ASP A 74 10.06 8.98 -13.13
C ASP A 74 8.90 8.62 -14.09
N VAL A 75 8.31 9.66 -14.71
CA VAL A 75 7.77 9.50 -16.07
C VAL A 75 8.89 9.86 -17.03
N VAL A 76 9.96 9.06 -17.02
CA VAL A 76 10.95 9.11 -18.10
C VAL A 76 11.23 7.69 -18.56
N LEU A 77 10.54 7.30 -19.62
CA LEU A 77 11.25 6.57 -20.66
C LEU A 77 10.69 6.94 -22.05
N ALA A 78 11.48 7.79 -22.71
CA ALA A 78 11.76 7.92 -24.14
C ALA A 78 10.61 8.17 -25.14
#